data_AF-A0AAV2GBS9-F1
#
_entry.id   AF-A0AAV2GBS9-F1
#
_cell.length_a   1.000
_cell.length_b   1.000
_cell.length_c   1.000
_cell.angle_alpha   90.00
_cell.angle_beta   90.00
_cell.angle_gamma   90.00
#
_symmetry.space_group_name_H-M   'P 1'
#
loop_
_entity.id
_entity.type
_entity.pdbx_description
1 polymer ?
#
loop_
_entity_poly.entity_id
_entity_poly.type
_entity_poly.pdbx_seq_one_letter_code
_entity_poly.pdbx_strand_id
1 'polypeptide(L)'
;MGVGCSSLALPHPPTANIPLSSITFHITSAHSNASSHYLPINWLRRAPLQKPTKSPFSKQLFMLDSAPKTPTLKCGRAAQMETEGGSDSKPMLDLHSLDDDLVQKMVYDALVWSSLHGLVVGDRNVQRSGTVPGVGMVHAPFALLPTAFPENQWKVASEVAPIFNELVDRVSLDGKFLQESLSRTKKVDAFTSRLLDIHSKMLEINKKEEIRLGLHRSDYMLDEQTKLLLQIELNTISTSFPGLSSMVSELQRSLLRNYGEHLGCDFNRIPSNDAADRFSEALVKAWIEYDNPKAVIMIVVQPEERNMYDQHWLSFTLKEIYPFMLFLIQP
;
A
#
# COMPACT_ATOMS: atom_id res chain seq x y z
N MET A 1 -0.48 10.22 -6.56
CA MET A 1 -0.20 8.79 -6.43
C MET A 1 0.43 8.58 -5.07
N GLY A 2 -0.27 7.93 -4.14
CA GLY A 2 0.31 7.57 -2.85
C GLY A 2 0.99 6.21 -2.98
N VAL A 3 2.22 6.08 -2.52
CA VAL A 3 2.88 4.78 -2.34
C VAL A 3 2.44 4.28 -0.96
N GLY A 4 1.61 3.24 -0.93
CA GLY A 4 1.26 2.55 0.31
C GLY A 4 2.42 1.68 0.74
N CYS A 5 2.98 1.92 1.92
CA CYS A 5 4.02 1.08 2.50
C CYS A 5 3.62 0.74 3.93
N SER A 6 3.66 -0.54 4.28
CA SER A 6 3.36 -1.03 5.62
C SER A 6 4.64 -1.31 6.39
N SER A 7 4.72 -0.92 7.65
CA SER A 7 5.81 -1.29 8.55
C SER A 7 5.29 -2.07 9.76
N LEU A 8 6.05 -3.10 10.13
CA LEU A 8 5.92 -3.85 11.37
C LEU A 8 7.27 -3.74 12.09
N ALA A 9 7.30 -3.14 13.28
CA ALA A 9 8.52 -3.01 14.08
C ALA A 9 8.56 -4.07 15.19
N LEU A 10 9.70 -4.74 15.36
CA LEU A 10 9.99 -5.68 16.46
C LEU A 10 11.18 -5.17 17.29
N PRO A 11 11.23 -5.39 18.61
CA PRO A 11 12.34 -4.96 19.44
C PRO A 11 13.60 -5.84 19.26
N HIS A 12 14.77 -5.21 19.12
CA HIS A 12 16.06 -5.86 19.33
C HIS A 12 16.42 -5.87 20.83
N PRO A 13 16.90 -6.99 21.40
CA PRO A 13 17.45 -7.01 22.75
C PRO A 13 18.83 -6.33 22.79
N PRO A 14 19.24 -5.76 23.93
CA PRO A 14 20.55 -5.14 24.05
C PRO A 14 21.64 -6.20 24.11
N THR A 15 22.62 -6.06 23.20
CA THR A 15 23.94 -6.74 23.17
C THR A 15 23.96 -8.26 23.00
N ALA A 16 24.09 -8.72 21.75
CA ALA A 16 24.98 -9.82 21.37
C ALA A 16 25.26 -9.78 19.85
N ASN A 17 26.52 -9.62 19.48
CA ASN A 17 26.99 -9.72 18.09
C ASN A 17 26.82 -11.15 17.56
N ILE A 18 25.88 -11.36 16.64
CA ILE A 18 25.82 -12.55 15.79
C ILE A 18 25.43 -12.08 14.37
N PRO A 19 26.13 -12.51 13.30
CA PRO A 19 25.79 -12.09 11.94
C PRO A 19 24.49 -12.79 11.52
N LEU A 20 23.44 -12.03 11.20
CA LEU A 20 22.23 -12.58 10.58
C LEU A 20 22.48 -12.87 9.10
N SER A 21 22.63 -14.15 8.77
CA SER A 21 22.19 -14.68 7.49
C SER A 21 20.66 -14.74 7.50
N SER A 22 20.03 -14.32 6.40
CA SER A 22 18.60 -14.46 6.17
C SER A 22 18.17 -15.92 6.36
N ILE A 23 17.38 -16.20 7.39
CA ILE A 23 16.78 -17.52 7.60
C ILE A 23 15.51 -17.60 6.76
N THR A 24 15.64 -18.21 5.59
CA THR A 24 14.52 -18.70 4.79
C THR A 24 13.97 -19.95 5.45
N PHE A 25 12.75 -19.91 5.98
CA PHE A 25 12.07 -21.13 6.45
C PHE A 25 11.45 -21.88 5.26
N HIS A 26 11.95 -23.09 5.00
CA HIS A 26 11.28 -24.09 4.17
C HIS A 26 10.39 -24.95 5.07
N ILE A 27 9.08 -24.91 4.86
CA ILE A 27 8.13 -25.84 5.48
C ILE A 27 7.86 -26.99 4.51
N THR A 28 8.25 -28.20 4.92
CA THR A 28 7.88 -29.47 4.29
C THR A 28 6.48 -29.88 4.77
N SER A 29 5.52 -30.05 3.84
CA SER A 29 4.20 -30.55 4.17
C SER A 29 4.23 -32.05 4.48
N ALA A 30 3.80 -32.44 5.67
CA ALA A 30 3.45 -33.82 6.00
C ALA A 30 1.97 -34.05 5.70
N HIS A 31 1.68 -35.08 4.91
CA HIS A 31 0.33 -35.53 4.57
C HIS A 31 -0.41 -36.08 5.80
N SER A 32 -1.65 -35.64 6.00
CA SER A 32 -2.66 -36.43 6.70
C SER A 32 -3.99 -36.34 5.94
N ASN A 33 -4.60 -37.52 5.74
CA ASN A 33 -5.81 -37.74 4.96
C ASN A 33 -7.05 -37.34 5.77
N ALA A 34 -7.94 -36.55 5.16
CA ALA A 34 -9.37 -36.59 5.47
C ALA A 34 -10.18 -36.09 4.26
N SER A 35 -11.01 -36.98 3.73
CA SER A 35 -11.88 -36.77 2.58
C SER A 35 -13.14 -35.99 2.96
N SER A 36 -13.50 -34.97 2.17
CA SER A 36 -14.90 -34.54 2.04
C SER A 36 -15.09 -33.82 0.71
N HIS A 37 -15.98 -34.37 -0.12
CA HIS A 37 -16.32 -33.92 -1.45
C HIS A 37 -17.14 -32.63 -1.43
N TYR A 38 -16.63 -31.55 -2.04
CA TYR A 38 -17.46 -30.54 -2.69
C TYR A 38 -16.71 -30.03 -3.94
N LEU A 39 -17.35 -30.15 -5.09
CA LEU A 39 -16.83 -29.73 -6.40
C LEU A 39 -17.09 -28.22 -6.61
N PRO A 40 -16.09 -27.44 -7.03
CA PRO A 40 -16.32 -26.20 -7.76
C PRO A 40 -15.91 -26.33 -9.24
N ILE A 41 -16.74 -25.71 -10.07
CA ILE A 41 -16.64 -25.64 -11.53
C ILE A 41 -15.39 -24.83 -11.92
N ASN A 42 -14.45 -25.50 -12.60
CA ASN A 42 -13.24 -24.91 -13.17
C ASN A 42 -13.50 -24.42 -14.61
N TRP A 43 -13.39 -23.13 -14.88
CA TRP A 43 -13.08 -22.60 -16.23
C TRP A 43 -12.30 -21.29 -16.14
N LEU A 44 -10.96 -21.39 -16.12
CA LEU A 44 -10.03 -20.73 -17.05
C LEU A 44 -8.59 -21.03 -16.61
N ARG A 45 -7.86 -21.74 -17.47
CA ARG A 45 -6.51 -22.28 -17.26
C ARG A 45 -5.54 -21.54 -18.19
N ARG A 46 -4.38 -21.11 -17.67
CA ARG A 46 -3.04 -20.94 -18.32
C ARG A 46 -2.07 -20.46 -17.22
N ALA A 47 -0.85 -20.92 -17.01
CA ALA A 47 0.01 -22.01 -17.50
C ALA A 47 1.06 -22.31 -16.39
N PRO A 48 1.70 -23.49 -16.32
CA PRO A 48 2.53 -23.88 -15.18
C PRO A 48 3.96 -23.32 -15.27
N LEU A 49 4.41 -22.65 -14.20
CA LEU A 49 5.81 -22.28 -13.96
C LEU A 49 6.69 -23.53 -13.89
N GLN A 50 7.72 -23.58 -14.74
CA GLN A 50 8.76 -24.61 -14.73
C GLN A 50 9.64 -24.48 -13.46
N LYS A 51 9.87 -25.60 -12.77
CA LYS A 51 10.82 -25.70 -11.65
C LYS A 51 12.27 -25.68 -12.19
N PRO A 52 13.20 -24.92 -11.58
CA PRO A 52 14.61 -25.02 -11.93
C PRO A 52 15.25 -26.30 -11.37
N THR A 53 15.98 -26.99 -12.23
CA THR A 53 16.81 -28.17 -11.94
C THR A 53 18.09 -27.81 -11.16
N LYS A 54 18.48 -28.68 -10.23
CA LYS A 54 19.73 -28.61 -9.45
C LYS A 54 20.95 -29.00 -10.31
N SER A 55 22.06 -28.30 -10.18
CA SER A 55 23.41 -28.84 -10.48
C SER A 55 24.47 -28.20 -9.53
N PRO A 56 25.64 -28.83 -9.33
CA PRO A 56 26.39 -28.73 -8.08
C PRO A 56 27.55 -27.71 -8.06
N PHE A 57 27.81 -27.23 -6.84
CA PHE A 57 29.02 -26.63 -6.25
C PHE A 57 30.33 -26.57 -7.05
N SER A 58 30.95 -25.38 -7.06
CA SER A 58 32.41 -25.19 -7.02
C SER A 58 32.73 -24.17 -5.91
N LYS A 59 33.58 -24.57 -4.96
CA LYS A 59 34.11 -23.73 -3.87
C LYS A 59 35.33 -22.98 -4.39
N GLN A 60 35.39 -21.66 -4.21
CA GLN A 60 36.66 -20.95 -4.20
C GLN A 60 36.70 -19.96 -3.03
N LEU A 61 37.67 -20.22 -2.17
CA LEU A 61 38.00 -19.56 -0.92
C LEU A 61 38.83 -18.31 -1.23
N PHE A 62 38.42 -17.13 -0.76
CA PHE A 62 39.32 -15.98 -0.65
C PHE A 62 39.13 -15.27 0.69
N MET A 63 40.27 -14.85 1.21
CA MET A 63 40.57 -14.47 2.60
C MET A 63 39.91 -13.16 3.03
N LEU A 64 39.59 -13.07 4.31
CA LEU A 64 39.25 -11.84 5.03
C LEU A 64 40.44 -10.89 5.04
N ASP A 65 40.21 -9.61 4.76
CA ASP A 65 41.06 -8.56 5.31
C ASP A 65 40.25 -7.29 5.67
N SER A 66 40.54 -6.81 6.88
CA SER A 66 40.32 -5.49 7.51
C SER A 66 39.02 -4.67 7.31
N ALA A 67 38.41 -4.33 8.45
CA ALA A 67 37.30 -3.39 8.60
C ALA A 67 37.72 -1.90 8.45
N PRO A 68 36.82 -1.03 7.92
CA PRO A 68 36.88 0.40 8.18
C PRO A 68 35.71 0.92 9.04
N LYS A 69 36.00 2.03 9.70
CA LYS A 69 35.30 2.69 10.80
C LYS A 69 33.98 3.35 10.38
N THR A 70 33.02 3.41 11.31
CA THR A 70 31.79 4.20 11.27
C THR A 70 32.05 5.70 11.06
N PRO A 71 31.38 6.37 10.10
CA PRO A 71 31.35 7.83 10.06
C PRO A 71 30.13 8.38 10.81
N THR A 72 30.38 9.45 11.55
CA THR A 72 29.41 10.31 12.23
C THR A 72 28.56 11.09 11.20
N LEU A 73 27.25 11.12 11.41
CA LEU A 73 26.31 11.94 10.63
C LEU A 73 26.59 13.44 10.83
N LYS A 74 27.14 14.09 9.81
CA LYS A 74 27.17 15.55 9.68
C LYS A 74 26.03 15.98 8.76
N CYS A 75 25.18 16.87 9.23
CA CYS A 75 24.18 17.57 8.43
C CYS A 75 24.88 18.39 7.34
N GLY A 76 24.78 17.93 6.09
CA GLY A 76 25.36 18.57 4.91
C GLY A 76 24.33 19.40 4.16
N ARG A 77 24.69 20.64 3.81
CA ARG A 77 23.98 21.51 2.87
C ARG A 77 23.70 20.77 1.56
N ALA A 78 22.50 20.99 1.00
CA ALA A 78 22.09 20.48 -0.29
C ALA A 78 23.12 20.78 -1.39
N ALA A 79 23.66 19.73 -2.01
CA ALA A 79 24.44 19.85 -3.22
C ALA A 79 23.48 20.07 -4.39
N GLN A 80 23.70 21.14 -5.17
CA GLN A 80 23.08 21.31 -6.47
C GLN A 80 23.58 20.19 -7.37
N MET A 81 22.66 19.35 -7.83
CA MET A 81 22.95 18.30 -8.82
C MET A 81 22.83 18.95 -10.20
N GLU A 82 23.95 19.02 -10.92
CA GLU A 82 23.97 19.47 -12.30
C GLU A 82 23.15 18.50 -13.16
N THR A 83 22.12 19.03 -13.82
CA THR A 83 21.30 18.30 -14.80
C THR A 83 22.07 18.15 -16.10
N GLU A 84 22.55 16.94 -16.40
CA GLU A 84 22.87 16.57 -17.78
C GLU A 84 21.58 16.58 -18.61
N GLY A 85 21.58 17.43 -19.63
CA GLY A 85 20.47 17.66 -20.53
C GLY A 85 20.21 16.47 -21.46
N GLY A 86 18.95 16.06 -21.50
CA GLY A 86 18.45 15.04 -22.40
C GLY A 86 16.95 14.81 -22.19
N SER A 87 16.12 15.85 -22.31
CA SER A 87 14.66 15.71 -22.30
C SER A 87 14.18 15.24 -23.67
N ASP A 88 14.37 13.96 -23.98
CA ASP A 88 13.53 13.23 -24.93
C ASP A 88 12.25 12.78 -24.21
N SER A 89 11.51 13.74 -23.63
CA SER A 89 10.15 13.46 -23.19
C SER A 89 9.23 13.66 -24.39
N LYS A 90 8.82 12.53 -24.99
CA LYS A 90 7.72 12.52 -25.96
C LYS A 90 6.54 13.27 -25.32
N PRO A 91 5.96 14.30 -25.99
CA PRO A 91 4.93 15.11 -25.38
C PRO A 91 3.77 14.23 -24.92
N MET A 92 3.15 14.63 -23.81
CA MET A 92 1.97 13.97 -23.25
C MET A 92 0.94 13.77 -24.36
N LEU A 93 0.29 12.60 -24.39
CA LEU A 93 -0.85 12.38 -25.26
C LEU A 93 -1.88 13.47 -24.97
N ASP A 94 -2.16 14.31 -25.97
CA ASP A 94 -3.21 15.31 -25.85
C ASP A 94 -4.56 14.60 -25.96
N LEU A 95 -5.19 14.34 -24.81
CA LEU A 95 -6.50 13.69 -24.75
C LEU A 95 -7.56 14.45 -25.55
N HIS A 96 -7.41 15.78 -25.70
CA HIS A 96 -8.36 16.60 -26.44
C HIS A 96 -8.15 16.54 -27.96
N SER A 97 -7.06 15.94 -28.41
CA SER A 97 -6.79 15.66 -29.83
C SER A 97 -7.28 14.29 -30.28
N LEU A 98 -7.80 13.47 -29.36
CA LEU A 98 -8.30 12.15 -29.67
C LEU A 98 -9.64 12.22 -30.39
N ASP A 99 -9.84 11.28 -31.30
CA ASP A 99 -11.12 11.06 -31.97
C ASP A 99 -12.23 10.74 -30.96
N ASP A 100 -13.36 11.45 -31.06
CA ASP A 100 -14.47 11.35 -30.11
C ASP A 100 -15.05 9.93 -30.07
N ASP A 101 -15.14 9.24 -31.21
CA ASP A 101 -15.65 7.86 -31.28
C ASP A 101 -14.72 6.89 -30.53
N LEU A 102 -13.41 7.07 -30.67
CA LEU A 102 -12.42 6.31 -29.90
C LEU A 102 -12.56 6.58 -28.39
N VAL A 103 -12.75 7.84 -27.98
CA VAL A 103 -12.95 8.20 -26.56
C VAL A 103 -14.21 7.54 -26.02
N GLN A 104 -15.34 7.62 -26.73
CA GLN A 104 -16.59 7.00 -26.31
C GLN A 104 -16.47 5.47 -26.17
N LYS A 105 -15.73 4.83 -27.09
CA LYS A 105 -15.44 3.40 -27.00
C LYS A 105 -14.64 3.03 -25.76
N MET A 106 -13.57 3.79 -25.46
CA MET A 106 -12.77 3.58 -24.25
C MET A 106 -13.59 3.81 -22.97
N VAL A 107 -14.44 4.84 -22.95
CA VAL A 107 -15.35 5.13 -21.83
C VAL A 107 -16.29 3.94 -21.61
N TYR A 108 -16.93 3.44 -22.67
CA TYR A 108 -17.81 2.28 -22.58
C TYR A 108 -17.08 1.06 -21.99
N ASP A 109 -15.91 0.71 -22.54
CA ASP A 109 -15.11 -0.42 -22.05
C ASP A 109 -14.68 -0.24 -20.60
N ALA A 110 -14.30 0.98 -20.20
CA ALA A 110 -13.89 1.28 -18.83
C ALA A 110 -15.04 1.13 -17.83
N LEU A 111 -16.25 1.56 -18.21
CA LEU A 111 -17.45 1.41 -17.37
C LEU A 111 -17.86 -0.06 -17.24
N VAL A 112 -17.81 -0.83 -18.33
CA VAL A 112 -18.06 -2.28 -18.31
C VAL A 112 -17.02 -2.98 -17.44
N TRP A 113 -15.73 -2.70 -17.64
CA TRP A 113 -14.64 -3.28 -16.86
C TRP A 113 -14.82 -2.98 -15.37
N SER A 114 -15.10 -1.72 -15.02
CA SER A 114 -15.31 -1.31 -13.62
C SER A 114 -16.45 -2.07 -12.95
N SER A 115 -17.55 -2.28 -13.69
CA SER A 115 -18.72 -3.03 -13.21
C SER A 115 -18.41 -4.51 -12.98
N LEU A 116 -17.63 -5.13 -13.87
CA LEU A 116 -17.27 -6.56 -13.79
C LEU A 116 -16.22 -6.86 -12.73
N HIS A 117 -15.35 -5.90 -12.41
CA HIS A 117 -14.23 -6.09 -11.50
C HIS A 117 -14.43 -5.43 -10.13
N GLY A 118 -15.58 -4.81 -9.87
CA GLY A 118 -15.88 -4.24 -8.55
C GLY A 118 -15.15 -2.92 -8.25
N LEU A 119 -14.76 -2.15 -9.27
CA LEU A 119 -14.29 -0.76 -9.12
C LEU A 119 -15.51 0.16 -8.91
N VAL A 120 -16.14 0.03 -7.74
CA VAL A 120 -17.43 0.66 -7.42
C VAL A 120 -17.42 1.32 -6.04
N VAL A 121 -18.31 2.29 -5.86
CA VAL A 121 -18.64 2.95 -4.61
C VAL A 121 -20.16 3.05 -4.46
N GLY A 122 -20.64 3.39 -3.27
CA GLY A 122 -22.04 3.75 -3.07
C GLY A 122 -22.38 5.10 -3.73
N ASP A 123 -23.44 5.14 -4.52
CA ASP A 123 -23.95 6.36 -5.15
C ASP A 123 -24.45 7.35 -4.08
N ARG A 124 -23.90 8.57 -4.10
CA ARG A 124 -24.30 9.66 -3.19
C ARG A 124 -25.78 10.02 -3.28
N ASN A 125 -26.43 9.76 -4.41
CA ASN A 125 -27.84 10.05 -4.64
C ASN A 125 -28.76 8.94 -4.12
N VAL A 126 -28.22 7.82 -3.65
CA VAL A 126 -28.99 6.69 -3.11
C VAL A 126 -28.74 6.58 -1.61
N GLN A 127 -29.76 6.86 -0.80
CA GLN A 127 -29.63 6.93 0.67
C GLN A 127 -29.04 5.65 1.30
N ARG A 128 -29.36 4.48 0.74
CA ARG A 128 -28.94 3.17 1.28
C ARG A 128 -27.53 2.74 0.84
N SER A 129 -26.87 3.48 -0.05
CA SER A 129 -25.62 3.05 -0.68
C SER A 129 -24.40 3.04 0.27
N GLY A 130 -24.48 3.78 1.39
CA GLY A 130 -23.46 3.78 2.43
C GLY A 130 -23.72 2.77 3.57
N THR A 131 -24.84 2.06 3.56
CA THR A 131 -25.24 1.16 4.67
C THR A 131 -25.62 -0.24 4.21
N VAL A 132 -26.01 -0.43 2.94
CA VAL A 132 -26.45 -1.72 2.40
C VAL A 132 -25.56 -2.08 1.21
N PRO A 133 -24.64 -3.06 1.36
CA PRO A 133 -23.82 -3.56 0.26
C PRO A 133 -24.67 -4.05 -0.92
N GLY A 134 -24.19 -3.82 -2.15
CA GLY A 134 -24.85 -4.29 -3.37
C GLY A 134 -26.03 -3.44 -3.84
N VAL A 135 -26.39 -2.37 -3.13
CA VAL A 135 -27.51 -1.46 -3.48
C VAL A 135 -26.97 -0.08 -3.84
N GLY A 136 -27.48 0.49 -4.94
CA GLY A 136 -27.12 1.85 -5.36
C GLY A 136 -25.63 1.99 -5.65
N MET A 137 -25.03 1.01 -6.31
CA MET A 137 -23.63 1.06 -6.70
C MET A 137 -23.45 1.92 -7.95
N VAL A 138 -22.35 2.65 -7.98
CA VAL A 138 -21.86 3.38 -9.16
C VAL A 138 -20.36 3.12 -9.28
N HIS A 139 -19.80 3.21 -10.49
CA HIS A 139 -18.36 3.10 -10.65
C HIS A 139 -17.64 4.13 -9.77
N ALA A 140 -16.47 3.78 -9.23
CA ALA A 140 -15.62 4.76 -8.59
C ALA A 140 -15.24 5.85 -9.61
N PRO A 141 -15.18 7.14 -9.25
CA PRO A 141 -14.64 8.15 -10.15
C PRO A 141 -13.18 7.84 -10.50
N PHE A 142 -12.84 7.78 -11.80
CA PHE A 142 -11.48 7.49 -12.27
C PHE A 142 -11.10 8.38 -13.46
N ALA A 143 -9.80 8.57 -13.66
CA ALA A 143 -9.26 9.11 -14.91
C ALA A 143 -9.20 7.99 -15.95
N LEU A 144 -9.70 8.27 -17.16
CA LEU A 144 -9.79 7.26 -18.24
C LEU A 144 -8.42 6.71 -18.64
N LEU A 145 -7.40 7.56 -18.68
CA LEU A 145 -6.02 7.23 -19.03
C LEU A 145 -5.07 7.62 -17.89
N PRO A 146 -3.91 6.95 -17.75
CA PRO A 146 -2.96 7.25 -16.70
C PRO A 146 -2.31 8.62 -16.89
N THR A 147 -1.96 9.26 -15.78
CA THR A 147 -1.19 10.51 -15.78
C THR A 147 0.29 10.20 -16.01
N ALA A 148 0.93 10.93 -16.92
CA ALA A 148 2.38 10.85 -17.11
C ALA A 148 3.11 11.32 -15.85
N PHE A 149 4.08 10.54 -15.38
CA PHE A 149 4.85 10.85 -14.19
C PHE A 149 6.32 10.41 -14.36
N PRO A 150 7.31 11.24 -14.00
CA PRO A 150 8.72 10.88 -14.17
C PRO A 150 9.12 9.68 -13.30
N GLU A 151 9.69 8.65 -13.93
CA GLU A 151 10.11 7.42 -13.24
C GLU A 151 11.09 7.69 -12.09
N ASN A 152 12.01 8.64 -12.27
CA ASN A 152 12.97 9.02 -11.22
C ASN A 152 12.25 9.56 -9.97
N GLN A 153 11.22 10.39 -10.14
CA GLN A 153 10.45 10.91 -9.01
C GLN A 153 9.62 9.80 -8.35
N TRP A 154 9.11 8.84 -9.14
CA TRP A 154 8.39 7.68 -8.60
C TRP A 154 9.31 6.78 -7.76
N LYS A 155 10.56 6.58 -8.20
CA LYS A 155 11.58 5.85 -7.44
C LYS A 155 11.90 6.56 -6.13
N VAL A 156 12.13 7.89 -6.17
CA VAL A 156 12.36 8.68 -4.95
C VAL A 156 11.20 8.52 -3.95
N ALA A 157 9.95 8.65 -4.40
CA ALA A 157 8.78 8.44 -3.54
C ALA A 157 8.74 7.05 -2.89
N SER A 158 9.14 6.03 -3.64
CA SER A 158 9.18 4.64 -3.19
C SER A 158 10.31 4.38 -2.19
N GLU A 159 11.49 4.97 -2.43
CA GLU A 159 12.68 4.83 -1.57
C GLU A 159 12.51 5.50 -0.21
N VAL A 160 11.78 6.63 -0.14
CA VAL A 160 11.56 7.34 1.13
C VAL A 160 10.43 6.74 1.96
N ALA A 161 9.57 5.89 1.39
CA ALA A 161 8.45 5.28 2.11
C ALA A 161 8.88 4.50 3.39
N PRO A 162 9.88 3.58 3.37
CA PRO A 162 10.35 2.93 4.60
C PRO A 162 11.02 3.91 5.57
N ILE A 163 11.57 5.02 5.10
CA ILE A 163 12.18 6.06 5.95
C ILE A 163 11.06 6.79 6.73
N PHE A 164 9.96 7.15 6.06
CA PHE A 164 8.80 7.73 6.73
C PHE A 164 8.14 6.76 7.71
N ASN A 165 8.11 5.47 7.40
CA ASN A 165 7.59 4.46 8.31
C ASN A 165 8.37 4.41 9.63
N GLU A 166 9.70 4.40 9.56
CA GLU A 166 10.57 4.44 10.75
C GLU A 166 10.44 5.79 11.49
N LEU A 167 10.36 6.90 10.74
CA LEU A 167 10.17 8.24 11.33
C LEU A 167 8.87 8.30 12.14
N VAL A 168 7.77 7.79 11.61
CA VAL A 168 6.48 7.75 12.31
C VAL A 168 6.57 6.91 13.59
N ASP A 169 7.17 5.71 13.52
CA ASP A 169 7.33 4.87 14.72
C ASP A 169 8.13 5.60 15.80
N ARG A 170 9.30 6.15 15.46
CA ARG A 170 10.16 6.85 16.43
C ARG A 170 9.51 8.09 17.02
N VAL A 171 8.82 8.88 16.21
CA VAL A 171 8.09 10.06 16.68
C VAL A 171 6.92 9.65 17.57
N SER A 172 6.24 8.54 17.27
CA SER A 172 5.12 8.03 18.09
C SER A 172 5.54 7.62 19.50
N LEU A 173 6.80 7.22 19.69
CA LEU A 173 7.36 6.84 20.98
C LEU A 173 7.74 8.04 21.86
N ASP A 174 7.90 9.24 21.28
CA ASP A 174 8.20 10.46 22.02
C ASP A 174 6.90 11.18 22.42
N GLY A 175 6.25 10.65 23.45
CA GLY A 175 4.99 11.19 23.96
C GLY A 175 5.11 12.64 24.46
N LYS A 176 6.29 13.05 24.92
CA LYS A 176 6.55 14.44 25.34
C LYS A 176 6.57 15.36 24.13
N PHE A 177 7.31 15.00 23.08
CA PHE A 177 7.35 15.75 21.83
C PHE A 177 5.96 15.95 21.24
N LEU A 178 5.12 14.92 21.20
CA LEU A 178 3.75 15.01 20.66
C LEU A 178 2.88 15.98 21.49
N GLN A 179 2.89 15.84 22.82
CA GLN A 179 2.10 16.69 23.72
C GLN A 179 2.54 18.15 23.68
N GLU A 180 3.86 18.40 23.66
CA GLU A 180 4.40 19.76 23.60
C GLU A 180 4.12 20.43 22.25
N SER A 181 4.38 19.71 21.14
CA SER A 181 4.18 20.22 19.78
C SER A 181 2.72 20.60 19.50
N LEU A 182 1.77 19.84 20.05
CA LEU A 182 0.33 20.06 19.86
C LEU A 182 -0.34 20.86 21.00
N SER A 183 0.42 21.35 21.98
CA SER A 183 -0.10 22.05 23.17
C SER A 183 -0.90 23.32 22.85
N ARG A 184 -0.52 24.05 21.79
CA ARG A 184 -1.27 25.22 21.31
C ARG A 184 -2.55 24.80 20.57
N THR A 185 -2.46 23.77 19.74
CA THR A 185 -3.59 23.20 19.00
C THR A 185 -4.67 22.68 19.94
N LYS A 186 -4.28 22.03 21.05
CA LYS A 186 -5.18 21.57 22.11
C LYS A 186 -6.16 22.64 22.61
N LYS A 187 -5.74 23.91 22.64
CA LYS A 187 -6.55 25.02 23.17
C LYS A 187 -7.62 25.51 22.20
N VAL A 188 -7.45 25.24 20.91
CA VAL A 188 -8.29 25.83 19.84
C VAL A 188 -9.04 24.77 19.03
N ASP A 189 -8.64 23.50 19.09
CA ASP A 189 -9.32 22.40 18.42
C ASP A 189 -9.79 21.34 19.43
N ALA A 190 -11.11 21.27 19.63
CA ALA A 190 -11.75 20.33 20.55
C ALA A 190 -11.56 18.87 20.12
N PHE A 191 -11.44 18.60 18.82
CA PHE A 191 -11.20 17.24 18.33
C PHE A 191 -9.80 16.76 18.72
N THR A 192 -8.74 17.50 18.36
CA THR A 192 -7.36 17.20 18.75
C THR A 192 -7.19 17.19 20.27
N SER A 193 -7.88 18.06 21.01
CA SER A 193 -7.83 18.02 22.48
C SER A 193 -8.22 16.67 23.04
N ARG A 194 -9.31 16.07 22.54
CA ARG A 194 -9.76 14.75 23.01
C ARG A 194 -8.78 13.64 22.64
N LEU A 195 -8.14 13.72 21.48
CA LEU A 195 -7.08 12.77 21.10
C LEU A 195 -5.88 12.88 22.05
N LEU A 196 -5.47 14.10 22.39
CA LEU A 196 -4.39 14.33 23.35
C LEU A 196 -4.74 13.86 24.76
N ASP A 197 -6.00 13.96 25.18
CA ASP A 197 -6.46 13.44 26.47
C ASP A 197 -6.38 11.91 26.54
N ILE A 198 -6.75 11.20 25.47
CA ILE A 198 -6.56 9.74 25.37
C ILE A 198 -5.06 9.42 25.44
N HIS A 199 -4.23 10.12 24.66
CA HIS A 199 -2.80 9.92 24.68
C HIS A 199 -2.18 10.16 26.07
N SER A 200 -2.59 11.22 26.78
CA SER A 200 -2.14 11.48 28.16
C SER A 200 -2.48 10.34 29.11
N LYS A 201 -3.70 9.81 29.04
CA LYS A 201 -4.10 8.63 29.83
C LYS A 201 -3.25 7.41 29.53
N MET A 202 -2.90 7.17 28.26
CA MET A 202 -2.02 6.07 27.88
C MET A 202 -0.60 6.23 28.43
N LEU A 203 -0.07 7.46 28.46
CA LEU A 203 1.22 7.75 29.10
C LEU A 203 1.18 7.50 30.61
N GLU A 204 0.08 7.85 31.29
CA GLU A 204 -0.11 7.60 32.73
C GLU A 204 -0.19 6.11 33.05
N ILE A 205 -0.87 5.32 32.19
CA ILE A 205 -0.93 3.86 32.32
C ILE A 205 0.47 3.24 32.12
N ASN A 206 1.33 3.89 31.31
CA ASN A 206 2.70 3.47 31.02
C ASN A 206 2.80 1.99 30.59
N LYS A 207 1.81 1.53 29.81
CA LYS A 207 1.84 0.20 29.21
C LYS A 207 2.82 0.19 28.05
N LYS A 208 3.64 -0.85 28.00
CA LYS A 208 4.54 -1.11 26.87
C LYS A 208 3.77 -1.83 25.77
N GLU A 209 3.67 -1.21 24.60
CA GLU A 209 3.11 -1.83 23.38
C GLU A 209 4.27 -2.34 22.50
N GLU A 210 4.55 -3.64 22.59
CA GLU A 210 5.67 -4.29 21.88
C GLU A 210 5.40 -4.45 20.38
N ILE A 211 4.13 -4.61 20.00
CA ILE A 211 3.69 -4.81 18.62
C ILE A 211 3.00 -3.53 18.16
N ARG A 212 3.55 -2.89 17.13
CA ARG A 212 3.01 -1.68 16.51
C ARG A 212 2.94 -1.86 15.00
N LEU A 213 1.78 -1.56 14.41
CA LEU A 213 1.53 -1.69 12.99
C LEU A 213 1.20 -0.31 12.40
N GLY A 214 1.92 0.05 11.33
CA GLY A 214 1.65 1.25 10.53
C GLY A 214 1.17 0.89 9.13
N LEU A 215 -0.02 1.38 8.75
CA LEU A 215 -0.55 1.34 7.38
C LEU A 215 -0.64 2.77 6.85
N HIS A 216 0.47 3.27 6.31
CA HIS A 216 0.64 4.69 5.99
C HIS A 216 0.50 4.98 4.50
N ARG A 217 0.18 6.24 4.19
CA ARG A 217 0.24 6.79 2.84
C ARG A 217 0.89 8.15 2.89
N SER A 218 1.99 8.30 2.16
CA SER A 218 2.65 9.58 1.97
C SER A 218 2.23 10.15 0.63
N ASP A 219 1.66 11.35 0.64
CA ASP A 219 1.06 11.98 -0.54
C ASP A 219 1.97 13.11 -1.05
N TYR A 220 2.16 13.14 -2.37
CA TYR A 220 3.15 14.02 -3.02
C TYR A 220 2.56 14.78 -4.21
N MET A 221 3.11 15.96 -4.49
CA MET A 221 2.96 16.68 -5.75
C MET A 221 4.33 16.97 -6.36
N LEU A 222 4.41 16.91 -7.68
CA LEU A 222 5.58 17.32 -8.45
C LEU A 222 5.43 18.81 -8.79
N ASP A 223 6.30 19.65 -8.24
CA ASP A 223 6.30 21.07 -8.56
C ASP A 223 6.79 21.30 -10.00
N GLU A 224 6.03 22.07 -10.79
CA GLU A 224 6.34 22.23 -12.21
C GLU A 224 7.60 23.07 -12.45
N GLN A 225 7.87 24.07 -11.64
CA GLN A 225 8.99 25.00 -11.86
C GLN A 225 10.31 24.38 -11.41
N THR A 226 10.33 23.83 -10.20
CA THR A 226 11.53 23.26 -9.57
C THR A 226 11.75 21.79 -9.94
N LYS A 227 10.73 21.12 -10.49
CA LYS A 227 10.72 19.66 -10.76
C LYS A 227 11.00 18.82 -9.50
N LEU A 228 10.80 19.39 -8.31
CA LEU A 228 10.96 18.70 -7.04
C LEU A 228 9.69 17.95 -6.68
N LEU A 229 9.85 16.73 -6.19
CA LEU A 229 8.79 15.99 -5.54
C LEU A 229 8.64 16.49 -4.10
N LEU A 230 7.49 17.07 -3.78
CA LEU A 230 7.22 17.65 -2.47
C LEU A 230 6.11 16.86 -1.78
N GLN A 231 6.34 16.49 -0.51
CA GLN A 231 5.33 15.86 0.33
C GLN A 231 4.26 16.89 0.72
N ILE A 232 3.01 16.54 0.49
CA ILE A 232 1.84 17.33 0.88
C ILE A 232 1.40 16.94 2.28
N GLU A 233 1.24 15.65 2.53
CA GLU A 233 0.82 15.12 3.82
C GLU A 233 1.28 13.67 4.03
N LEU A 234 1.27 13.25 5.29
CA LEU A 234 1.53 11.88 5.72
C LEU A 234 0.32 11.35 6.49
N ASN A 235 -0.44 10.49 5.85
CA ASN A 235 -1.62 9.88 6.42
C ASN A 235 -1.26 8.65 7.26
N THR A 236 -1.52 8.73 8.56
CA THR A 236 -1.20 7.66 9.53
C THR A 236 -2.43 6.90 10.03
N ILE A 237 -3.63 7.34 9.67
CA ILE A 237 -4.90 6.73 10.09
C ILE A 237 -5.85 6.61 8.89
N SER A 238 -6.55 5.47 8.80
CA SER A 238 -7.62 5.23 7.82
C SER A 238 -7.23 5.62 6.37
N THR A 239 -6.05 5.19 5.93
CA THR A 239 -5.52 5.47 4.60
C THR A 239 -6.35 4.76 3.52
N SER A 240 -7.23 5.50 2.87
CA SER A 240 -8.11 4.97 1.82
C SER A 240 -7.38 4.54 0.55
N PHE A 241 -8.09 3.75 -0.26
CA PHE A 241 -7.77 3.30 -1.61
C PHE A 241 -6.66 2.25 -1.80
N PRO A 242 -6.21 1.46 -0.82
CA PRO A 242 -5.33 0.34 -1.14
C PRO A 242 -6.02 -0.67 -2.07
N GLY A 243 -7.34 -0.90 -1.93
CA GLY A 243 -8.13 -1.76 -2.82
C GLY A 243 -8.44 -1.10 -4.16
N LEU A 244 -9.10 0.06 -4.15
CA LEU A 244 -9.53 0.73 -5.38
C LEU A 244 -8.35 1.16 -6.26
N SER A 245 -7.22 1.58 -5.69
CA SER A 245 -6.07 2.02 -6.50
C SER A 245 -5.44 0.89 -7.30
N SER A 246 -5.36 -0.33 -6.73
CA SER A 246 -4.90 -1.52 -7.44
C SER A 246 -5.79 -1.80 -8.65
N MET A 247 -7.11 -1.68 -8.49
CA MET A 247 -8.05 -1.85 -9.60
C MET A 247 -7.95 -0.76 -10.67
N VAL A 248 -7.70 0.51 -10.29
CA VAL A 248 -7.46 1.58 -11.27
C VAL A 248 -6.22 1.29 -12.12
N SER A 249 -5.14 0.78 -11.51
CA SER A 249 -3.95 0.36 -12.25
C SER A 249 -4.25 -0.76 -13.26
N GLU A 250 -5.05 -1.76 -12.86
CA GLU A 250 -5.45 -2.85 -13.77
C GLU A 250 -6.41 -2.37 -14.87
N LEU A 251 -7.36 -1.49 -14.56
CA LEU A 251 -8.25 -0.87 -15.55
C LEU A 251 -7.43 -0.17 -16.63
N GLN A 252 -6.54 0.74 -16.22
CA GLN A 252 -5.73 1.52 -17.15
C GLN A 252 -4.78 0.62 -17.95
N ARG A 253 -4.24 -0.44 -17.34
CA ARG A 253 -3.44 -1.44 -18.06
C ARG A 253 -4.29 -2.20 -19.08
N SER A 254 -5.52 -2.57 -18.75
CA SER A 254 -6.45 -3.23 -19.67
C SER A 254 -6.80 -2.33 -20.85
N LEU A 255 -7.08 -1.05 -20.61
CA LEU A 255 -7.33 -0.06 -21.67
C LEU A 255 -6.11 0.11 -22.57
N LEU A 256 -4.91 0.28 -22.00
CA LEU A 256 -3.68 0.43 -22.80
C LEU A 256 -3.28 -0.86 -23.53
N ARG A 257 -3.68 -2.05 -23.08
CA ARG A 257 -3.52 -3.28 -23.88
C ARG A 257 -4.36 -3.26 -25.15
N ASN A 258 -5.56 -2.70 -25.09
CA ASN A 258 -6.51 -2.69 -26.21
C ASN A 258 -6.29 -1.49 -27.14
N TYR A 259 -5.90 -0.34 -26.59
CA TYR A 259 -5.85 0.95 -27.27
C TYR A 259 -4.45 1.56 -27.32
N GLY A 260 -3.46 0.99 -26.62
CA GLY A 260 -2.12 1.57 -26.47
C GLY A 260 -1.38 1.80 -27.78
N GLU A 261 -1.55 0.94 -28.78
CA GLU A 261 -0.95 1.15 -30.11
C GLU A 261 -1.50 2.42 -30.79
N HIS A 262 -2.81 2.64 -30.73
CA HIS A 262 -3.46 3.85 -31.27
C HIS A 262 -3.06 5.11 -30.51
N LEU A 263 -2.81 4.97 -29.20
CA LEU A 263 -2.40 6.06 -28.32
C LEU A 263 -0.87 6.26 -28.30
N GLY A 264 -0.09 5.35 -28.90
CA GLY A 264 1.37 5.35 -28.73
C GLY A 264 1.82 5.23 -27.26
N CYS A 265 1.02 4.56 -26.42
CA CYS A 265 1.26 4.33 -25.00
C CYS A 265 1.53 2.84 -24.73
N ASP A 266 2.57 2.55 -23.94
CA ASP A 266 2.92 1.19 -23.55
C ASP A 266 2.31 0.86 -22.17
N PHE A 267 1.48 -0.20 -22.11
CA PHE A 267 0.84 -0.65 -20.88
C PHE A 267 1.84 -1.13 -19.82
N ASN A 268 3.06 -1.51 -20.19
CA ASN A 268 4.13 -1.89 -19.25
C ASN A 268 4.68 -0.69 -18.47
N ARG A 269 4.38 0.54 -18.88
CA ARG A 269 4.75 1.76 -18.16
C ARG A 269 3.89 2.01 -16.93
N ILE A 270 2.76 1.31 -16.75
CA ILE A 270 1.94 1.39 -15.54
C ILE A 270 2.55 0.46 -14.49
N PRO A 271 3.07 0.97 -13.35
CA PRO A 271 3.66 0.15 -12.31
C PRO A 271 2.67 -0.89 -11.77
N SER A 272 3.20 -2.03 -11.30
CA SER A 272 2.40 -2.97 -10.51
C SER A 272 1.92 -2.28 -9.24
N ASN A 273 0.68 -2.58 -8.80
CA ASN A 273 0.11 -2.01 -7.59
C ASN A 273 -0.51 -3.13 -6.73
N ASP A 274 0.27 -3.60 -5.77
CA ASP A 274 -0.10 -4.66 -4.80
C ASP A 274 -0.51 -4.08 -3.44
N ALA A 275 -0.95 -2.82 -3.37
CA ALA A 275 -1.25 -2.13 -2.11
C ALA A 275 -2.25 -2.88 -1.21
N ALA A 276 -3.35 -3.38 -1.77
CA ALA A 276 -4.34 -4.18 -1.03
C ALA A 276 -3.73 -5.45 -0.43
N ASP A 277 -2.92 -6.16 -1.22
CA ASP A 277 -2.28 -7.41 -0.80
C ASP A 277 -1.24 -7.14 0.29
N ARG A 278 -0.45 -6.06 0.16
CA ARG A 278 0.54 -5.67 1.17
C ARG A 278 -0.09 -5.23 2.48
N PHE A 279 -1.18 -4.47 2.43
CA PHE A 279 -1.91 -4.08 3.63
C PHE A 279 -2.52 -5.31 4.31
N SER A 280 -3.07 -6.25 3.54
CA SER A 280 -3.59 -7.51 4.03
C SER A 280 -2.49 -8.37 4.67
N GLU A 281 -1.34 -8.52 4.01
CA GLU A 281 -0.19 -9.24 4.53
C GLU A 281 0.31 -8.65 5.87
N ALA A 282 0.38 -7.32 5.96
CA ALA A 282 0.82 -6.63 7.17
C ALA A 282 -0.14 -6.81 8.36
N LEU A 283 -1.45 -6.75 8.10
CA LEU A 283 -2.48 -7.03 9.10
C LEU A 283 -2.37 -8.46 9.65
N VAL A 284 -2.13 -9.43 8.77
CA VAL A 284 -1.99 -10.83 9.19
C VAL A 284 -0.70 -11.03 9.96
N LYS A 285 0.42 -10.45 9.53
CA LYS A 285 1.67 -10.52 10.29
C LYS A 285 1.49 -9.97 11.70
N ALA A 286 0.83 -8.82 11.86
CA ALA A 286 0.54 -8.28 13.19
C ALA A 286 -0.35 -9.22 14.03
N TRP A 287 -1.33 -9.88 13.43
CA TRP A 287 -2.15 -10.89 14.10
C TRP A 287 -1.36 -12.15 14.49
N ILE A 288 -0.43 -12.61 13.63
CA ILE A 288 0.48 -13.72 13.94
C ILE A 288 1.37 -13.37 15.12
N GLU A 289 1.95 -12.16 15.15
CA GLU A 289 2.78 -11.69 16.28
C GLU A 289 1.97 -11.56 17.57
N TYR A 290 0.66 -11.27 17.49
CA TYR A 290 -0.23 -11.29 18.65
C TYR A 290 -0.45 -12.70 19.22
N ASP A 291 -0.21 -13.75 18.43
CA ASP A 291 -0.15 -15.16 18.81
C ASP A 291 -1.39 -15.69 19.56
N ASN A 292 -2.58 -15.39 19.01
CA ASN A 292 -3.82 -15.97 19.50
C ASN A 292 -4.72 -16.41 18.33
N PRO A 293 -4.83 -17.72 18.04
CA PRO A 293 -5.58 -18.22 16.89
C PRO A 293 -7.09 -18.00 17.00
N LYS A 294 -7.61 -17.64 18.18
CA LYS A 294 -9.02 -17.28 18.40
C LYS A 294 -9.28 -15.78 18.32
N ALA A 295 -8.23 -14.96 18.26
CA ALA A 295 -8.37 -13.51 18.13
C ALA A 295 -8.81 -13.13 16.72
N VAL A 296 -9.39 -11.94 16.60
CA VAL A 296 -9.96 -11.42 15.36
C VAL A 296 -9.35 -10.06 15.05
N ILE A 297 -9.33 -9.68 13.77
CA ILE A 297 -9.02 -8.31 13.35
C ILE A 297 -10.32 -7.51 13.32
N MET A 298 -10.40 -6.48 14.15
CA MET A 298 -11.55 -5.57 14.19
C MET A 298 -11.31 -4.39 13.24
N ILE A 299 -12.23 -4.16 12.31
CA ILE A 299 -12.21 -3.00 11.41
C ILE A 299 -13.25 -2.01 11.93
N VAL A 300 -12.77 -0.87 12.43
CA VAL A 300 -13.63 0.22 12.91
C VAL A 300 -14.03 1.07 11.71
N VAL A 301 -15.32 1.17 11.43
CA VAL A 301 -15.85 1.87 10.24
C VAL A 301 -16.80 3.00 10.62
N GLN A 302 -17.15 3.83 9.64
CA GLN A 302 -18.17 4.85 9.80
C GLN A 302 -19.57 4.23 9.67
N PRO A 303 -20.61 4.78 10.35
CA PRO A 303 -21.98 4.29 10.22
C PRO A 303 -22.54 4.37 8.80
N GLU A 304 -22.12 5.37 8.02
CA GLU A 304 -22.43 5.50 6.59
C GLU A 304 -21.13 5.52 5.79
N GLU A 305 -20.81 4.42 5.11
CA GLU A 305 -19.54 4.22 4.43
C GLU A 305 -19.77 3.89 2.95
N ARG A 306 -19.82 4.92 2.09
CA ARG A 306 -19.99 4.73 0.64
C ARG A 306 -18.75 4.12 -0.02
N ASN A 307 -17.59 4.21 0.62
CA ASN A 307 -16.36 3.58 0.16
C ASN A 307 -16.13 2.20 0.80
N MET A 308 -17.18 1.53 1.31
CA MET A 308 -17.06 0.23 2.00
C MET A 308 -16.41 -0.85 1.14
N TYR A 309 -16.55 -0.77 -0.18
CA TYR A 309 -16.01 -1.77 -1.11
C TYR A 309 -14.47 -1.80 -1.09
N ASP A 310 -13.80 -0.67 -0.84
CA ASP A 310 -12.35 -0.60 -0.65
C ASP A 310 -11.89 -1.40 0.58
N GLN A 311 -12.67 -1.34 1.66
CA GLN A 311 -12.44 -2.08 2.91
C GLN A 311 -12.79 -3.56 2.76
N HIS A 312 -13.85 -3.87 2.00
CA HIS A 312 -14.23 -5.23 1.67
C HIS A 312 -13.19 -5.92 0.78
N TRP A 313 -12.51 -5.19 -0.12
CA TRP A 313 -11.39 -5.73 -0.89
C TRP A 313 -10.27 -6.22 0.03
N LEU A 314 -9.83 -5.40 0.98
CA LEU A 314 -8.86 -5.82 2.00
C LEU A 314 -9.35 -7.07 2.76
N SER A 315 -10.60 -7.04 3.24
CA SER A 315 -11.18 -8.14 4.00
C SER A 315 -11.31 -9.44 3.18
N PHE A 316 -11.58 -9.32 1.88
CA PHE A 316 -11.72 -10.46 0.98
C PHE A 316 -10.35 -11.10 0.70
N THR A 317 -9.35 -10.31 0.32
CA THR A 317 -7.97 -10.77 0.14
C THR A 317 -7.47 -11.48 1.41
N LEU A 318 -7.74 -10.91 2.59
CA LEU A 318 -7.39 -11.53 3.86
C LEU A 318 -8.05 -12.90 4.08
N LYS A 319 -9.34 -13.05 3.75
CA LYS A 319 -10.07 -14.32 3.91
C LYS A 319 -9.60 -15.40 2.94
N GLU A 320 -9.27 -15.03 1.70
CA GLU A 320 -8.76 -16.00 0.73
C GLU A 320 -7.39 -16.56 1.14
N ILE A 321 -6.54 -15.72 1.71
CA ILE A 321 -5.21 -16.14 2.17
C ILE A 321 -5.30 -16.83 3.55
N TYR A 322 -6.20 -16.37 4.45
CA TYR A 322 -6.34 -16.85 5.82
C TYR A 322 -7.81 -17.12 6.21
N PRO A 323 -8.39 -18.28 5.82
CA PRO A 323 -9.83 -18.55 5.88
C PRO A 323 -10.43 -18.66 7.29
N PHE A 324 -9.60 -18.71 8.34
CA PHE A 324 -10.06 -18.84 9.74
C PHE A 324 -10.21 -17.51 10.48
N MET A 325 -9.91 -16.38 9.81
CA MET A 325 -9.95 -15.06 10.44
C MET A 325 -11.36 -14.45 10.35
N LEU A 326 -11.99 -14.21 11.51
CA LEU A 326 -13.28 -13.51 11.58
C LEU A 326 -13.01 -11.99 11.49
N PHE A 327 -13.80 -11.29 10.66
CA PHE A 327 -13.77 -9.83 10.53
C PHE A 327 -15.08 -9.27 11.06
N LEU A 328 -14.98 -8.34 12.01
CA LEU A 328 -16.13 -7.54 12.44
C LEU A 328 -16.00 -6.16 11.82
N ILE A 329 -16.90 -5.88 10.88
CA ILE A 329 -17.20 -4.53 10.39
C ILE A 329 -18.40 -4.08 11.25
N GLN A 330 -18.16 -3.25 12.26
CA GLN A 330 -19.24 -2.73 13.10
C GLN A 330 -19.66 -1.33 12.62
N PRO A 331 -20.95 -1.11 12.27
CA PRO A 331 -21.50 0.23 12.05
C PRO A 331 -21.64 1.06 13.33
#